data_AF-A0A2T3INM5-F1
#
_entry.id   AF-A0A2T3INM5-F1
#
_cell.length_a   1.000
_cell.length_b   1.000
_cell.length_c   1.000
_cell.angle_alpha   90.00
_cell.angle_beta   90.00
_cell.angle_gamma   90.00
#
_symmetry.space_group_name_H-M   'P 1'
#
loop_
_entity.id
_entity.type
_entity.pdbx_description
1 polymer ?
#
loop_
_entity_poly.entity_id
_entity_poly.type
_entity_poly.pdbx_seq_one_letter_code
_entity_poly.pdbx_strand_id
1 'polypeptide(L)'
;MIFGLIMLLSVVAGILSGEHFHSFMAGFGIAAVAIGTAYWLAFRTTRYPQLALLMLLVAMTAKLAITVTGVVWVVKAGVLSSPFVFSLSYLFFSIVVSYAYFKLREYQMSVVAKRNTIVLSTSKQPSSTVVTAAMTAKI
;
A
#
# COMPACT_ATOMS: atom_id res chain seq x y z
N MET A 1 -15.17 -4.28 -6.16
CA MET A 1 -16.05 -5.27 -5.50
C MET A 1 -15.30 -6.15 -4.50
N ILE A 2 -14.07 -6.63 -4.77
CA ILE A 2 -13.30 -7.45 -3.82
C ILE A 2 -12.98 -6.74 -2.49
N PHE A 3 -12.68 -5.42 -2.51
CA PHE A 3 -12.27 -4.65 -1.33
C PHE A 3 -13.35 -4.57 -0.24
N GLY A 4 -14.62 -4.47 -0.65
CA GLY A 4 -15.76 -4.52 0.26
C GLY A 4 -15.92 -5.90 0.90
N LEU A 5 -15.58 -6.97 0.17
CA LEU A 5 -15.63 -8.35 0.67
C LEU A 5 -14.55 -8.62 1.74
N ILE A 6 -13.34 -8.08 1.58
CA ILE A 6 -12.26 -8.18 2.58
C ILE A 6 -12.55 -7.33 3.82
N MET A 7 -13.11 -6.12 3.64
CA MET A 7 -13.60 -5.29 4.75
C MET A 7 -14.75 -5.97 5.49
N LEU A 8 -15.72 -6.52 4.76
CA LEU A 8 -16.86 -7.22 5.34
C LEU A 8 -16.40 -8.49 6.08
N LEU A 9 -15.46 -9.24 5.52
CA LEU A 9 -14.88 -10.42 6.18
C LEU A 9 -14.03 -10.05 7.40
N SER A 10 -13.33 -8.91 7.37
CA SER A 10 -12.61 -8.36 8.54
C SER A 10 -13.56 -7.94 9.66
N VAL A 11 -14.67 -7.29 9.31
CA VAL A 11 -15.71 -6.87 10.26
C VAL A 11 -16.43 -8.11 10.83
N VAL A 12 -16.77 -9.10 10.00
CA VAL A 12 -17.37 -10.37 10.44
C VAL A 12 -16.39 -11.15 11.35
N ALA A 13 -15.10 -11.20 11.03
CA ALA A 13 -14.08 -11.83 11.88
C ALA A 13 -13.89 -11.08 13.22
N GLY A 14 -14.05 -9.76 13.23
CA GLY A 14 -14.05 -8.95 14.44
C GLY A 14 -15.29 -9.22 15.31
N ILE A 15 -16.49 -9.22 14.72
CA ILE A 15 -17.77 -9.48 15.42
C ILE A 15 -17.79 -10.90 16.00
N LEU A 16 -17.21 -11.88 15.30
CA LEU A 16 -17.13 -13.27 15.77
C LEU A 16 -16.12 -13.47 16.91
N SER A 17 -15.20 -12.53 17.12
CA SER A 17 -14.18 -12.60 18.18
C SER A 17 -14.65 -11.94 19.50
N GLY A 18 -15.96 -11.86 19.74
CA GLY A 18 -16.61 -11.11 20.84
C GLY A 18 -15.98 -11.25 22.23
N GLU A 19 -15.34 -12.38 22.55
CA GLU A 19 -14.66 -12.65 23.83
C GLU A 19 -13.12 -12.44 23.82
N HIS A 20 -12.50 -12.25 22.66
CA HIS A 20 -11.04 -12.12 22.48
C HIS A 20 -10.61 -10.93 21.58
N PHE A 21 -11.41 -9.86 21.55
CA PHE A 21 -11.20 -8.64 20.76
C PHE A 21 -9.80 -8.01 20.92
N HIS A 22 -9.23 -8.14 22.12
CA HIS A 22 -7.92 -7.61 22.47
C HIS A 22 -6.78 -8.28 21.70
N SER A 23 -6.81 -9.61 21.56
CA SER A 23 -5.83 -10.36 20.77
C SER A 23 -6.00 -10.12 19.26
N PHE A 24 -7.24 -9.91 18.80
CA PHE A 24 -7.54 -9.57 17.40
C PHE A 24 -6.99 -8.19 17.01
N MET A 25 -7.21 -7.18 17.85
CA MET A 25 -6.75 -5.80 17.59
C MET A 25 -5.22 -5.70 17.64
N ALA A 26 -4.57 -6.45 18.54
CA ALA A 26 -3.12 -6.56 18.58
C ALA A 26 -2.55 -7.18 17.29
N GLY A 27 -3.17 -8.25 16.79
CA GLY A 27 -2.81 -8.89 15.51
C GLY A 27 -2.96 -7.94 14.32
N PHE A 28 -4.06 -7.16 14.29
CA PHE A 28 -4.27 -6.11 13.28
C PHE A 28 -3.19 -5.04 13.31
N GLY A 29 -2.90 -4.48 14.49
CA GLY A 29 -1.90 -3.42 14.65
C GLY A 29 -0.52 -3.86 14.19
N ILE A 30 -0.08 -5.05 14.60
CA ILE A 30 1.23 -5.60 14.21
C ILE A 30 1.28 -5.86 12.70
N ALA A 31 0.22 -6.44 12.12
CA ALA A 31 0.17 -6.69 10.68
C ALA A 31 0.22 -5.40 9.86
N ALA A 32 -0.54 -4.37 10.28
CA ALA A 32 -0.57 -3.07 9.61
C ALA A 32 0.79 -2.37 9.65
N VAL A 33 1.44 -2.33 10.83
CA VAL A 33 2.75 -1.69 11.00
C VAL A 33 3.85 -2.47 10.25
N ALA A 34 3.85 -3.80 10.35
CA ALA A 34 4.85 -4.64 9.69
C ALA A 34 4.79 -4.52 8.17
N ILE A 35 3.60 -4.50 7.57
CA ILE A 35 3.46 -4.38 6.12
C ILE A 35 3.65 -2.95 5.65
N GLY A 36 3.19 -1.95 6.40
CA GLY A 36 3.39 -0.56 6.05
C GLY A 36 4.87 -0.17 6.02
N THR A 37 5.63 -0.61 7.01
CA THR A 37 7.09 -0.41 7.06
C THR A 37 7.81 -1.20 5.96
N ALA A 38 7.44 -2.46 5.73
CA ALA A 38 8.02 -3.27 4.66
C ALA A 38 7.73 -2.67 3.28
N TYR A 39 6.52 -2.17 3.02
CA TYR A 39 6.17 -1.48 1.79
C TYR A 39 7.00 -0.21 1.60
N TRP A 40 7.12 0.59 2.65
CA TRP A 40 7.91 1.83 2.63
C TRP A 40 9.38 1.58 2.29
N LEU A 41 9.98 0.53 2.86
CA LEU A 41 11.37 0.15 2.60
C LEU A 41 11.55 -0.46 1.21
N ALA A 42 10.66 -1.36 0.80
CA ALA A 42 10.77 -2.08 -0.47
C ALA A 42 10.60 -1.18 -1.71
N PHE A 43 9.81 -0.10 -1.62
CA PHE A 43 9.50 0.75 -2.77
C PHE A 43 10.17 2.12 -2.74
N ARG A 44 11.23 2.28 -1.94
CA ARG A 44 12.08 3.48 -2.05
C ARG A 44 12.71 3.49 -3.45
N THR A 45 12.51 4.55 -4.22
CA THR A 45 13.03 4.66 -5.59
C THR A 45 14.56 4.57 -5.54
N THR A 46 15.12 3.50 -6.11
CA THR A 46 16.56 3.32 -6.28
C THR A 46 16.87 3.13 -7.75
N ARG A 47 17.83 3.92 -8.27
CA ARG A 47 18.24 3.90 -9.69
C ARG A 47 18.93 2.61 -10.12
N TYR A 48 19.40 1.81 -9.15
CA TYR A 48 20.18 0.59 -9.39
C TYR A 48 19.39 -0.67 -8.99
N PRO A 49 19.26 -1.67 -9.88
CA PRO A 49 18.46 -2.88 -9.62
C PRO A 49 19.02 -3.73 -8.47
N GLN A 50 20.35 -3.72 -8.26
CA GLN A 50 20.99 -4.40 -7.12
C GLN A 50 20.57 -3.81 -5.76
N LEU A 51 20.34 -2.50 -5.68
CA LEU A 51 19.87 -1.85 -4.45
C LEU A 51 18.39 -2.13 -4.19
N ALA A 52 17.60 -2.38 -5.24
CA ALA A 52 16.20 -2.78 -5.08
C ALA A 52 16.08 -4.16 -4.41
N LEU A 53 16.94 -5.11 -4.79
CA LEU A 53 17.01 -6.43 -4.12
C LEU A 53 17.43 -6.30 -2.65
N LEU A 54 18.42 -5.45 -2.37
CA LEU A 54 18.85 -5.18 -1.00
C LEU A 54 17.75 -4.53 -0.17
N MET A 55 17.03 -3.54 -0.72
CA MET A 55 15.88 -2.92 -0.05
C MET A 55 14.74 -3.92 0.20
N LEU A 56 14.54 -4.88 -0.70
CA LEU A 56 13.57 -5.96 -0.52
C LEU A 56 13.99 -6.92 0.60
N LEU A 57 15.28 -7.28 0.67
CA LEU A 57 15.83 -8.08 1.77
C LEU A 57 15.71 -7.34 3.12
N VAL A 58 16.00 -6.04 3.14
CA VAL A 58 15.85 -5.18 4.32
C VAL A 58 14.37 -5.07 4.72
N ALA A 59 13.45 -4.96 3.78
CA ALA A 59 12.02 -4.96 4.06
C ALA A 59 11.54 -6.31 4.65
N MET A 60 12.05 -7.44 4.14
CA MET A 60 11.74 -8.78 4.68
C MET A 60 12.27 -8.96 6.10
N THR A 61 13.52 -8.56 6.36
CA THR A 61 14.12 -8.64 7.69
C THR A 61 13.45 -7.68 8.68
N ALA A 62 13.11 -6.47 8.26
CA ALA A 62 12.34 -5.52 9.07
C ALA A 62 10.94 -6.05 9.41
N LYS A 63 10.24 -6.65 8.44
CA LYS A 63 8.94 -7.31 8.67
C LYS A 63 9.08 -8.37 9.76
N LEU A 64 10.08 -9.24 9.66
CA LEU A 64 10.34 -10.26 10.68
C LEU A 64 10.64 -9.63 12.05
N ALA A 65 11.54 -8.64 12.12
CA ALA A 65 11.88 -7.97 13.37
C ALA A 65 10.64 -7.37 14.05
N ILE A 66 9.82 -6.63 13.30
CA ILE A 66 8.60 -5.99 13.83
C ILE A 66 7.61 -7.02 14.33
N THR A 67 7.47 -8.14 13.61
CA THR A 67 6.55 -9.22 14.04
C THR A 67 7.03 -9.89 15.30
N VAL A 68 8.34 -10.17 15.43
CA VAL A 68 8.91 -10.77 16.65
C VAL A 68 8.78 -9.81 17.82
N THR A 69 9.18 -8.55 17.67
CA THR A 69 9.06 -7.55 18.75
C THR A 69 7.61 -7.28 19.11
N GLY A 70 6.70 -7.27 18.13
CA GLY A 70 5.27 -7.10 18.33
C GLY A 70 4.67 -8.27 19.13
N VAL A 71 5.00 -9.51 18.76
CA VAL A 71 4.55 -10.70 19.50
C VAL A 71 5.08 -10.68 20.93
N VAL A 72 6.37 -10.41 21.13
CA VAL A 72 6.98 -10.34 22.47
C VAL A 72 6.31 -9.26 23.31
N TRP A 73 6.00 -8.10 22.73
CA TRP A 73 5.27 -7.03 23.41
C TRP A 73 3.87 -7.50 23.83
N VAL A 74 3.10 -8.09 22.91
CA VAL A 74 1.72 -8.53 23.17
C VAL A 74 1.66 -9.61 24.25
N VAL A 75 2.63 -10.55 24.24
CA VAL A 75 2.77 -11.58 25.27
C VAL A 75 3.07 -10.94 26.62
N LYS A 76 4.00 -9.97 26.69
CA LYS A 76 4.32 -9.28 27.95
C LYS A 76 3.18 -8.41 28.49
N ALA A 77 2.35 -7.88 27.61
CA ALA A 77 1.21 -7.06 28.00
C ALA A 77 0.04 -7.89 28.57
N GLY A 78 0.10 -9.24 28.55
CA GLY A 78 -0.98 -10.10 29.06
C GLY A 78 -2.28 -10.02 28.23
N VAL A 79 -2.22 -9.38 27.07
CA VAL A 79 -3.36 -9.13 26.15
C VAL A 79 -3.68 -10.39 25.31
N LEU A 80 -2.84 -11.42 25.43
CA LEU A 80 -2.93 -12.66 24.69
C LEU A 80 -3.89 -13.64 25.39
N SER A 81 -5.19 -13.47 25.12
CA SER A 81 -6.23 -14.38 25.63
C SER A 81 -6.14 -15.76 24.96
N SER A 82 -5.79 -15.79 23.67
CA SER A 82 -5.56 -17.03 22.92
C SER A 82 -4.53 -16.83 21.79
N PRO A 83 -3.39 -17.57 21.80
CA PRO A 83 -2.38 -17.50 20.74
C PRO A 83 -2.90 -17.86 19.35
N PHE A 84 -3.94 -18.71 19.29
CA PHE A 84 -4.53 -19.16 18.03
C PHE A 84 -5.26 -18.02 17.32
N VAL A 85 -6.12 -17.29 18.05
CA VAL A 85 -6.87 -16.14 17.53
C VAL A 85 -5.92 -15.01 17.08
N PHE A 86 -4.85 -14.78 17.84
CA PHE A 86 -3.79 -13.84 17.48
C PHE A 86 -3.13 -14.20 16.14
N SER A 87 -2.74 -15.46 15.95
CA SER A 87 -2.05 -15.91 14.73
C SER A 87 -2.98 -15.88 13.52
N LEU A 88 -4.24 -16.29 13.70
CA LEU A 88 -5.25 -16.31 12.65
C LEU A 88 -5.57 -14.87 12.16
N SER A 89 -5.76 -13.94 13.10
CA SER A 89 -6.01 -12.54 12.78
C SER A 89 -4.78 -11.88 12.13
N TYR A 90 -3.57 -12.12 12.65
CA TYR A 90 -2.34 -11.64 12.05
C TYR A 90 -2.16 -12.12 10.60
N LEU A 91 -2.38 -13.42 10.32
CA LEU A 91 -2.27 -13.96 8.97
C LEU A 91 -3.32 -13.36 8.03
N PHE A 92 -4.57 -13.30 8.46
CA PHE A 92 -5.66 -12.73 7.69
C PHE A 92 -5.34 -11.27 7.32
N PHE A 93 -5.05 -10.44 8.32
CA PHE A 93 -4.71 -9.03 8.08
C PHE A 93 -3.44 -8.86 7.28
N SER A 94 -2.45 -9.75 7.43
CA SER A 94 -1.24 -9.69 6.62
C SER A 94 -1.57 -9.83 5.13
N ILE A 95 -2.53 -10.66 4.76
CA ILE A 95 -2.99 -10.81 3.38
C ILE A 95 -3.78 -9.56 2.95
N VAL A 96 -4.74 -9.11 3.76
CA VAL A 96 -5.58 -7.94 3.44
C VAL A 96 -4.75 -6.68 3.23
N VAL A 97 -3.84 -6.37 4.16
CA VAL A 97 -3.01 -5.16 4.11
C VAL A 97 -2.02 -5.24 2.95
N SER A 98 -1.43 -6.41 2.68
CA SER A 98 -0.57 -6.59 1.50
C SER A 98 -1.34 -6.31 0.21
N TYR A 99 -2.57 -6.84 0.10
CA TYR A 99 -3.44 -6.59 -1.04
C TYR A 99 -3.81 -5.11 -1.18
N ALA A 100 -4.13 -4.44 -0.07
CA ALA A 100 -4.41 -3.01 -0.03
C ALA A 100 -3.23 -2.18 -0.55
N TYR A 101 -2.00 -2.49 -0.13
CA TYR A 101 -0.80 -1.81 -0.59
C TYR A 101 -0.50 -2.03 -2.07
N PHE A 102 -0.75 -3.23 -2.60
CA PHE A 102 -0.64 -3.48 -4.05
C PHE A 102 -1.66 -2.66 -4.84
N LYS A 103 -2.91 -2.57 -4.38
CA LYS A 103 -3.93 -1.73 -5.01
C LYS A 103 -3.62 -0.23 -4.92
N LEU A 104 -3.12 0.23 -3.78
CA LEU A 104 -2.66 1.61 -3.60
C LEU A 104 -1.52 1.94 -4.56
N ARG A 105 -0.60 1.00 -4.78
CA ARG A 105 0.51 1.16 -5.73
C ARG A 105 0.00 1.26 -7.16
N GLU A 106 -0.91 0.38 -7.58
CA GLU A 106 -1.54 0.44 -8.90
C GLU A 106 -2.18 1.81 -9.15
N TYR A 107 -2.91 2.32 -8.14
CA TYR A 107 -3.48 3.65 -8.19
C TYR A 107 -2.42 4.74 -8.36
N GLN A 108 -1.37 4.74 -7.55
CA GLN A 108 -0.26 5.71 -7.68
C GLN A 108 0.39 5.68 -9.06
N MET A 109 0.64 4.49 -9.64
CA MET A 109 1.20 4.38 -10.99
C MET A 109 0.25 4.92 -12.07
N SER A 110 -1.05 4.66 -11.96
CA SER A 110 -2.05 5.18 -12.90
C SER A 110 -2.17 6.70 -12.86
N VAL A 111 -2.03 7.30 -11.67
CA VAL A 111 -2.03 8.76 -11.48
C VAL A 111 -0.78 9.39 -12.07
N VAL A 112 0.40 8.79 -11.86
CA VAL A 112 1.66 9.24 -12.46
C VAL A 112 1.62 9.12 -13.99
N ALA A 113 1.07 8.03 -14.52
CA ALA A 113 0.91 7.84 -15.96
C ALA A 113 -0.03 8.89 -16.59
N LYS A 114 -1.17 9.21 -15.94
CA LYS A 114 -2.07 10.29 -16.36
C LYS A 114 -1.39 11.66 -16.33
N ARG A 115 -0.54 11.94 -15.34
CA ARG A 115 0.19 13.22 -15.26
C ARG A 115 1.23 13.37 -16.37
N ASN A 116 1.98 12.31 -16.69
CA ASN A 116 2.98 12.34 -17.76
C ASN A 116 2.36 12.52 -19.16
N THR A 117 1.18 11.94 -19.39
CA THR A 117 0.46 12.09 -20.66
C THR A 117 -0.07 13.51 -20.87
N ILE A 118 -0.51 14.21 -19.83
CA ILE A 118 -0.94 15.61 -19.93
C ILE A 118 0.24 16.53 -20.31
N VAL A 119 1.42 16.32 -19.73
CA VAL A 119 2.62 17.12 -20.06
C VAL A 119 3.10 16.84 -21.49
N LEU A 120 3.07 15.58 -21.94
CA LEU A 120 3.41 15.25 -23.33
C LEU A 120 2.43 15.88 -24.33
N SER A 121 1.12 15.84 -24.02
CA SER A 121 0.07 16.43 -24.86
C SER A 121 0.16 17.96 -24.93
N THR A 122 0.59 18.65 -23.86
CA THR A 122 0.81 20.11 -23.89
C THR A 122 2.01 20.50 -24.73
N SER A 123 3.06 19.66 -24.81
CA SER A 123 4.19 19.90 -25.72
C SER A 123 3.87 19.65 -27.20
N LYS A 124 2.78 18.91 -27.48
CA LYS A 124 2.35 18.53 -28.83
C LYS A 124 1.24 19.44 -29.39
N GLN A 125 1.00 20.60 -28.79
CA GLN A 125 0.13 21.62 -29.38
C GLN A 125 0.96 22.46 -30.37
N PRO A 126 0.66 22.42 -31.68
CA PRO A 126 1.58 22.85 -32.73
C PRO A 126 1.78 24.36 -32.74
N SER A 127 3.04 24.78 -32.71
CA SER A 127 3.47 26.11 -33.13
C SER A 127 3.38 26.23 -34.66
N SER A 128 2.16 26.24 -35.20
CA SER A 128 1.91 26.60 -36.61
C SER A 128 0.64 27.43 -36.72
N THR A 129 0.64 28.60 -36.08
CA THR A 129 -0.26 29.71 -36.40
C THR A 129 0.59 30.97 -36.61
N VAL A 130 1.47 30.92 -37.61
CA VAL A 130 2.13 32.13 -38.11
C VAL A 130 2.00 32.13 -39.64
N VAL A 131 1.30 33.16 -40.12
CA VAL A 131 1.14 33.63 -41.50
C VAL A 131 0.20 32.83 -42.42
N THR A 132 -0.99 33.38 -42.67
CA THR A 132 -1.50 33.78 -44.01
C THR A 132 -3.02 33.87 -43.97
N ALA A 133 -3.57 35.10 -43.87
CA ALA A 133 -4.85 35.53 -44.45
C ALA A 133 -5.26 36.90 -43.89
N ALA A 134 -4.43 37.92 -44.13
CA ALA A 134 -4.83 39.32 -44.00
C ALA A 134 -4.43 40.07 -45.28
N MET A 135 -5.03 39.66 -46.41
CA MET A 135 -5.07 40.47 -47.63
C MET A 135 -6.49 40.46 -48.18
N THR A 136 -7.37 41.17 -47.48
CA THR A 136 -8.61 41.70 -48.05
C THR A 136 -8.61 43.20 -47.78
N ALA A 137 -7.75 43.93 -48.50
CA ALA A 137 -7.84 45.38 -48.59
C ALA A 137 -8.58 45.72 -49.88
N LYS A 138 -9.80 46.25 -49.72
CA LYS A 138 -10.49 47.07 -50.71
C LYS A 138 -9.52 48.12 -51.29
N ILE A 139 -9.49 48.26 -52.61
CA ILE A 139 -9.83 49.44 -53.42
C ILE A 139 -10.01 48.96 -54.86
#